data_AF-A0A7V2UHU3-F1
#
_entry.id   AF-A0A7V2UHU3-F1
#
_cell.length_a   1.000
_cell.length_b   1.000
_cell.length_c   1.000
_cell.angle_alpha   90.00
_cell.angle_beta   90.00
_cell.angle_gamma   90.00
#
_symmetry.space_group_name_H-M   'P 1'
#
loop_
_entity.id
_entity.type
_entity.pdbx_description
1 polymer ?
#
loop_
_entity_poly.entity_id
_entity_poly.type
_entity_poly.pdbx_seq_one_letter_code
_entity_poly.pdbx_strand_id
1 'polypeptide(L)'
;TERFGMTNEDVYRCHACLSIPTAPEYGSLNLAAAVQLIAYEWRQALGGFALPPSGAPEATPADAQAVAGMLAHLQEALVAVDFLDPAAPKKLMPRLNQLFNRAQPTSEEIHILRGVARAMLQTAARAKR
;
A
#
# COMPACT_ATOMS: atom_id res chain seq x y z
N THR A 1 27.53 1.11 34.60
CA THR A 1 27.04 2.50 34.72
C THR A 1 26.66 2.99 33.35
N GLU A 2 25.53 3.71 33.21
CA GLU A 2 25.03 4.22 31.91
C GLU A 2 26.10 4.87 31.02
N ARG A 3 27.09 5.53 31.65
CA ARG A 3 28.17 6.23 30.95
C ARG A 3 29.23 5.33 30.30
N PHE A 4 29.37 4.09 30.76
CA PHE A 4 30.52 3.24 30.38
C PHE A 4 30.13 1.90 29.77
N GLY A 5 28.83 1.56 29.72
CA GLY A 5 28.37 0.30 29.15
C GLY A 5 28.83 -0.94 29.94
N MET A 6 28.95 -2.06 29.23
CA MET A 6 29.46 -3.35 29.74
C MET A 6 30.98 -3.44 29.59
N THR A 7 31.65 -4.18 30.46
CA THR A 7 33.08 -4.44 30.30
C THR A 7 33.32 -5.44 29.16
N ASN A 8 34.52 -5.45 28.58
CA ASN A 8 34.89 -6.44 27.55
C ASN A 8 34.74 -7.87 28.06
N GLU A 9 35.06 -8.12 29.33
CA GLU A 9 34.90 -9.44 29.95
C GLU A 9 33.43 -9.88 29.98
N ASP A 10 32.51 -8.97 30.32
CA ASP A 10 31.08 -9.24 30.30
C ASP A 10 30.59 -9.52 28.87
N VAL A 11 31.06 -8.75 27.89
CA VAL A 11 30.71 -8.92 26.47
C VAL A 11 31.18 -10.27 25.94
N TYR A 12 32.38 -10.73 26.31
CA TYR A 12 32.90 -12.04 25.89
C TYR A 12 32.14 -13.24 26.48
N ARG A 13 31.35 -13.04 27.54
CA ARG A 13 30.46 -14.07 28.09
C ARG A 13 29.11 -14.14 27.36
N CYS A 14 28.79 -13.16 26.51
CA CYS A 14 27.53 -13.14 25.76
C CYS A 14 27.63 -13.99 24.48
N HIS A 15 26.57 -14.75 24.19
CA HIS A 15 26.46 -15.50 22.94
C HIS A 15 26.18 -14.61 21.72
N ALA A 16 25.62 -13.42 21.95
CA ALA A 16 25.30 -12.45 20.92
C ALA A 16 25.47 -11.04 21.48
N CYS A 17 25.92 -10.13 20.61
CA CYS A 17 25.98 -8.70 20.90
C CYS A 17 24.98 -7.99 19.98
N LEU A 18 24.07 -7.23 20.58
CA LEU A 18 23.07 -6.46 19.84
C LEU A 18 23.52 -5.00 19.75
N SER A 19 23.37 -4.40 18.57
CA SER A 19 23.62 -2.98 18.35
C SER A 19 22.33 -2.32 17.88
N ILE A 20 21.85 -1.32 18.62
CA ILE A 20 20.71 -0.51 18.22
C ILE A 20 21.22 0.60 17.30
N PRO A 21 20.74 0.71 16.05
CA PRO A 21 21.12 1.82 15.18
C PRO A 21 20.72 3.17 15.79
N THR A 22 21.66 4.09 15.90
CA THR A 22 21.51 5.43 16.47
C THR A 22 22.14 6.48 15.56
N ALA A 23 21.92 7.77 15.86
CA ALA A 23 22.54 8.84 15.10
C ALA A 23 24.08 8.76 15.23
N PRO A 24 24.86 8.87 14.15
CA PRO A 24 26.32 8.73 14.21
C PRO A 24 27.00 9.72 15.16
N GLU A 25 26.45 10.93 15.30
CA GLU A 25 26.97 11.99 16.18
C GLU A 25 26.53 11.82 17.64
N TYR A 26 25.56 10.94 17.92
CA TYR A 26 25.03 10.68 19.26
C TYR A 26 24.63 9.21 19.40
N GLY A 27 25.64 8.36 19.55
CA GLY A 27 25.49 6.91 19.48
C GLY A 27 24.99 6.23 20.76
N SER A 28 25.03 6.92 21.91
CA SER A 28 24.72 6.32 23.21
C SER A 28 23.29 6.60 23.64
N LEU A 29 22.48 5.55 23.74
CA LEU A 29 21.17 5.63 24.35
C LEU A 29 21.28 5.60 25.88
N ASN A 30 20.30 6.21 26.54
CA ASN A 30 20.03 5.95 27.94
C ASN A 30 19.66 4.45 28.13
N LEU A 31 19.99 3.86 29.28
CA LEU A 31 19.78 2.43 29.51
C LEU A 31 18.29 2.05 29.41
N ALA A 32 17.39 2.87 29.96
CA ALA A 32 15.96 2.60 29.90
C ALA A 32 15.44 2.60 28.45
N ALA A 33 15.93 3.52 27.61
CA ALA A 33 15.56 3.56 26.19
C ALA A 33 16.07 2.34 25.42
N ALA A 34 17.31 1.91 25.68
CA ALA A 34 17.86 0.70 25.08
C ALA A 34 17.06 -0.54 25.47
N VAL A 35 16.72 -0.70 26.75
CA VAL A 35 15.89 -1.81 27.25
C VAL A 35 14.49 -1.77 26.64
N GLN A 36 13.88 -0.59 26.53
CA GLN A 36 12.55 -0.43 25.96
C GLN A 36 12.48 -0.87 24.50
N LEU A 37 13.49 -0.53 23.68
CA LEU A 37 13.56 -0.94 22.28
C LEU A 37 13.72 -2.46 22.15
N ILE A 38 14.62 -3.07 22.92
CA ILE A 38 14.79 -4.53 22.91
C ILE A 38 13.51 -5.25 23.37
N ALA A 39 12.85 -4.77 24.42
CA ALA A 39 11.59 -5.34 24.89
C ALA A 39 10.46 -5.21 23.86
N TYR A 40 10.39 -4.08 23.15
CA TYR A 40 9.42 -3.85 22.07
C TYR A 40 9.66 -4.82 20.91
N GLU A 41 10.88 -4.88 20.36
CA GLU A 41 11.25 -5.76 19.25
C GLU A 41 11.01 -7.23 19.60
N TRP A 42 11.35 -7.65 20.82
CA TRP A 42 11.04 -9.00 21.31
C TRP A 42 9.54 -9.24 21.29
N ARG A 43 8.74 -8.34 21.88
CA ARG A 43 7.29 -8.49 21.92
C ARG A 43 6.68 -8.52 20.52
N GLN A 44 7.21 -7.75 19.58
CA GLN A 44 6.79 -7.75 18.19
C GLN A 44 7.13 -9.07 17.49
N ALA A 45 8.33 -9.61 17.68
CA ALA A 45 8.76 -10.90 17.14
C ALA A 45 7.91 -12.07 17.67
N LEU A 46 7.39 -11.96 18.89
CA LEU A 46 6.43 -12.91 19.46
C LEU A 46 4.97 -12.70 18.98
N GLY A 47 4.72 -11.76 18.06
CA GLY A 47 3.37 -11.43 17.58
C GLY A 47 2.51 -10.70 18.61
N GLY A 48 3.12 -10.16 19.66
CA GLY A 48 2.43 -9.62 20.83
C GLY A 48 1.74 -8.27 20.63
N PHE A 49 1.82 -7.70 19.42
CA PHE A 49 1.15 -6.48 18.99
C PHE A 49 0.22 -6.71 17.78
N ALA A 50 -0.19 -7.96 17.52
CA ALA A 50 -1.28 -8.21 16.58
C ALA A 50 -2.47 -7.34 16.98
N LEU A 51 -2.86 -6.42 16.10
CA LEU A 51 -4.07 -5.65 16.32
C LEU A 51 -5.23 -6.63 16.35
N PRO A 52 -6.22 -6.47 17.27
CA PRO A 52 -7.48 -7.18 17.10
C PRO A 52 -7.96 -6.91 15.68
N PRO A 53 -8.52 -7.91 14.96
CA PRO A 53 -9.00 -7.70 13.61
C PRO A 53 -9.88 -6.47 13.64
N SER A 54 -9.47 -5.41 12.91
CA SER A 54 -10.31 -4.24 12.77
C SER A 54 -11.64 -4.77 12.26
N GLY A 55 -12.75 -4.46 12.93
CA GLY A 55 -14.07 -4.95 12.50
C GLY A 55 -14.48 -4.50 11.09
N ALA A 56 -13.62 -3.74 10.39
CA ALA A 56 -13.71 -3.52 8.97
C ALA A 56 -13.32 -4.81 8.22
N PRO A 57 -14.19 -5.37 7.37
CA PRO A 57 -13.80 -6.48 6.50
C PRO A 57 -12.57 -6.08 5.70
N GLU A 58 -11.59 -6.98 5.62
CA GLU A 58 -10.44 -6.78 4.74
C GLU A 58 -10.95 -6.52 3.32
N ALA A 59 -10.61 -5.34 2.81
CA ALA A 59 -10.94 -4.90 1.46
C ALA A 59 -10.35 -5.91 0.46
N THR A 60 -11.17 -6.86 0.02
CA THR A 60 -10.72 -7.92 -0.88
C THR A 60 -10.64 -7.33 -2.29
N PRO A 61 -9.47 -7.42 -2.96
CA PRO A 61 -9.33 -6.94 -4.32
C PRO A 61 -10.33 -7.62 -5.25
N ALA A 62 -10.87 -6.87 -6.21
CA ALA A 62 -11.71 -7.40 -7.26
C ALA A 62 -10.92 -8.39 -8.12
N ASP A 63 -11.60 -9.39 -8.66
CA ASP A 63 -10.97 -10.34 -9.58
C ASP A 63 -10.55 -9.67 -10.90
N ALA A 64 -9.64 -10.34 -11.62
CA ALA A 64 -9.12 -9.83 -12.88
C ALA A 64 -10.20 -9.64 -13.95
N GLN A 65 -11.30 -10.40 -13.90
CA GLN A 65 -12.41 -10.30 -14.84
C GLN A 65 -13.21 -9.01 -14.60
N ALA A 66 -13.43 -8.64 -13.35
CA ALA A 66 -14.09 -7.41 -12.94
C ALA A 66 -13.29 -6.18 -13.38
N VAL A 67 -11.97 -6.21 -13.17
CA VAL A 67 -11.04 -5.16 -13.62
C VAL A 67 -11.05 -5.04 -15.15
N ALA A 68 -10.92 -6.16 -15.87
CA ALA A 68 -10.93 -6.16 -17.34
C ALA A 68 -12.24 -5.62 -17.91
N GLY A 69 -13.38 -6.04 -17.36
CA GLY A 69 -14.68 -5.54 -17.81
C GLY A 69 -14.92 -4.07 -17.46
N MET A 70 -14.37 -3.58 -16.35
CA MET A 70 -14.39 -2.15 -16.00
C MET A 70 -13.56 -1.33 -16.98
N LEU A 71 -12.36 -1.79 -17.33
CA LEU A 71 -11.49 -1.14 -18.32
C LEU A 71 -12.13 -1.08 -19.70
N ALA A 72 -12.82 -2.15 -20.13
CA ALA A 72 -13.54 -2.17 -21.40
C ALA A 72 -14.67 -1.10 -21.42
N HIS A 73 -15.48 -1.05 -20.37
CA HIS A 73 -16.55 -0.06 -20.26
C HIS A 73 -16.00 1.38 -20.17
N LEU A 74 -14.89 1.58 -19.47
CA LEU A 74 -14.21 2.87 -19.41
C LEU A 74 -13.65 3.28 -20.78
N GLN A 75 -13.12 2.33 -21.57
CA GLN A 75 -12.65 2.61 -22.92
C GLN A 75 -13.79 3.15 -23.80
N GLU A 76 -14.95 2.49 -23.80
CA GLU A 76 -16.14 2.94 -24.54
C GLU A 76 -16.54 4.36 -24.11
N ALA A 77 -16.56 4.63 -22.82
CA ALA A 77 -16.87 5.94 -22.26
C ALA A 77 -15.88 7.02 -22.71
N LEU A 78 -14.57 6.73 -22.69
CA LEU A 78 -13.52 7.67 -23.10
C LEU A 78 -13.58 7.98 -24.60
N VAL A 79 -13.95 7.00 -25.43
CA VAL A 79 -14.21 7.21 -26.86
C VAL A 79 -15.44 8.08 -27.06
N ALA A 80 -16.53 7.82 -26.32
CA ALA A 80 -17.78 8.54 -26.48
C ALA A 80 -17.68 10.05 -26.16
N VAL A 81 -16.80 10.42 -25.23
CA VAL A 81 -16.51 11.81 -24.84
C VAL A 81 -15.33 12.43 -25.61
N ASP A 82 -14.90 11.80 -26.71
CA ASP A 82 -13.80 12.26 -27.59
C ASP A 82 -12.43 12.42 -26.88
N PHE A 83 -12.25 11.81 -25.71
CA PHE A 83 -10.96 11.79 -25.00
C PHE A 83 -10.00 10.74 -25.57
N LEU A 84 -10.53 9.60 -25.99
CA LEU A 84 -9.77 8.54 -26.64
C LEU A 84 -10.17 8.44 -28.11
N ASP A 85 -9.22 8.70 -29.00
CA ASP A 85 -9.39 8.45 -30.43
C ASP A 85 -9.17 6.94 -30.71
N PRO A 86 -10.19 6.20 -31.20
CA PRO A 86 -10.07 4.78 -31.52
C PRO A 86 -9.13 4.53 -32.72
N ALA A 87 -8.90 5.51 -33.58
CA ALA A 87 -7.96 5.40 -34.70
C ALA A 87 -6.50 5.66 -34.27
N ALA A 88 -6.29 6.32 -33.13
CA ALA A 88 -4.98 6.61 -32.57
C ALA A 88 -4.94 6.35 -31.04
N PRO A 89 -5.16 5.11 -30.57
CA PRO A 89 -5.38 4.81 -29.14
C PRO A 89 -4.18 5.07 -28.21
N LYS A 90 -3.03 5.50 -28.75
CA LYS A 90 -1.76 5.73 -28.04
C LYS A 90 -1.48 4.58 -27.04
N LYS A 91 -0.79 4.87 -25.93
CA LYS A 91 -0.51 3.91 -24.84
C LYS A 91 -1.47 4.07 -23.65
N LEU A 92 -2.64 4.67 -23.85
CA LEU A 92 -3.53 5.06 -22.76
C LEU A 92 -4.12 3.85 -22.03
N MET A 93 -4.80 2.95 -22.76
CA MET A 93 -5.42 1.77 -22.15
C MET A 93 -4.42 0.85 -21.44
N PRO A 94 -3.22 0.55 -22.01
CA PRO A 94 -2.18 -0.18 -21.28
C PRO A 94 -1.71 0.52 -19.98
N ARG A 95 -1.61 1.85 -19.97
CA ARG A 95 -1.24 2.62 -18.77
C ARG A 95 -2.33 2.59 -17.70
N LEU A 96 -3.60 2.66 -18.12
CA LEU A 96 -4.74 2.51 -17.22
C LEU A 96 -4.78 1.09 -16.62
N ASN A 97 -4.56 0.06 -17.44
CA ASN A 97 -4.45 -1.31 -16.94
C ASN A 97 -3.35 -1.46 -15.88
N GLN A 98 -2.15 -0.91 -16.15
CA GLN A 98 -1.05 -0.92 -15.18
C GLN A 98 -1.37 -0.13 -13.90
N LEU A 99 -2.11 0.99 -14.02
CA LEU A 99 -2.57 1.77 -12.88
C LEU A 99 -3.50 0.94 -11.99
N PHE A 100 -4.53 0.31 -12.56
CA PHE A 100 -5.52 -0.45 -11.78
C PHE A 100 -4.95 -1.76 -11.22
N ASN A 101 -4.00 -2.40 -11.92
CA ASN A 101 -3.28 -3.56 -11.36
C ASN A 101 -2.44 -3.19 -10.14
N ARG A 102 -1.85 -1.98 -10.11
CA ARG A 102 -1.12 -1.49 -8.94
C ARG A 102 -2.07 -1.05 -7.82
N ALA A 103 -3.22 -0.48 -8.17
CA ALA A 103 -4.20 0.01 -7.21
C ALA A 103 -4.97 -1.11 -6.49
N GLN A 104 -5.11 -2.29 -7.11
CA GLN A 104 -5.86 -3.43 -6.58
C GLN A 104 -7.27 -3.05 -6.08
N PRO A 105 -8.11 -2.43 -6.94
CA PRO A 105 -9.41 -1.93 -6.52
C PRO A 105 -10.33 -3.07 -6.06
N THR A 106 -11.15 -2.78 -5.05
CA THR A 106 -12.22 -3.65 -4.56
C THR A 106 -13.40 -3.72 -5.53
N SER A 107 -14.28 -4.69 -5.33
CA SER A 107 -15.52 -4.81 -6.13
C SER A 107 -16.40 -3.56 -6.03
N GLU A 108 -16.47 -2.91 -4.86
CA GLU A 108 -17.23 -1.67 -4.69
C GLU A 108 -16.65 -0.52 -5.52
N GLU A 109 -15.32 -0.35 -5.51
CA GLU A 109 -14.64 0.66 -6.32
C GLU A 109 -14.81 0.38 -7.82
N ILE A 110 -14.79 -0.89 -8.25
CA ILE A 110 -15.10 -1.28 -9.62
C ILE A 110 -16.53 -0.86 -10.01
N HIS A 111 -17.51 -1.03 -9.13
CA HIS A 111 -18.88 -0.58 -9.38
C HIS A 111 -18.98 0.95 -9.50
N ILE A 112 -18.27 1.69 -8.65
CA ILE A 112 -18.19 3.15 -8.72
C ILE A 112 -17.61 3.59 -10.07
N LEU A 113 -16.48 3.01 -10.47
CA LEU A 113 -15.82 3.32 -11.76
C LEU A 113 -16.71 3.01 -12.96
N ARG A 114 -17.43 1.88 -12.93
CA ARG A 114 -18.45 1.56 -13.96
C ARG A 114 -19.61 2.55 -13.96
N GLY A 115 -20.01 3.06 -12.79
CA GLY A 115 -21.00 4.14 -12.67
C GLY A 115 -20.54 5.43 -13.34
N VAL A 116 -19.28 5.82 -13.14
CA VAL A 116 -18.65 6.98 -13.82
C VAL A 116 -18.65 6.79 -15.34
N ALA A 117 -18.19 5.63 -15.83
CA ALA A 117 -18.20 5.32 -17.27
C ALA A 117 -19.61 5.40 -17.87
N ARG A 118 -20.63 4.89 -17.16
CA ARG A 118 -22.03 5.00 -17.57
C ARG A 118 -22.50 6.45 -17.66
N ALA A 119 -22.15 7.29 -16.68
CA ALA A 119 -22.54 8.70 -16.66
C ALA A 119 -21.88 9.48 -17.82
N MET A 120 -20.62 9.18 -18.13
CA MET A 120 -19.92 9.74 -19.30
C MET A 120 -20.66 9.39 -20.61
N LEU A 121 -21.01 8.11 -20.80
CA LEU A 121 -21.76 7.67 -21.99
C LEU A 121 -23.11 8.36 -22.13
N GLN A 122 -23.86 8.49 -21.04
CA GLN A 122 -25.15 9.21 -21.05
C GLN A 122 -24.99 10.69 -21.40
N THR A 123 -23.93 11.33 -20.89
CA THR A 123 -23.64 12.74 -21.15
C THR A 123 -23.27 12.94 -22.61
N ALA A 124 -22.39 12.10 -23.16
CA ALA A 124 -22.04 12.11 -24.58
C ALA A 124 -23.26 11.89 -25.49
N ALA A 125 -24.15 10.95 -25.12
CA ALA A 125 -25.37 10.69 -25.88
C ALA A 125 -26.35 11.88 -25.85
N ARG A 126 -26.43 12.62 -24.74
CA ARG A 126 -27.24 13.85 -24.64
C ARG A 126 -26.65 15.00 -25.45
N ALA A 127 -25.32 15.14 -25.48
CA ALA A 127 -24.65 16.20 -26.25
C ALA A 127 -24.78 16.01 -27.77
N LYS A 128 -25.02 14.78 -28.23
CA LYS A 128 -25.24 14.44 -29.66
C LYS A 128 -26.70 14.60 -30.10
N ARG A 129 -27.63 14.90 -29.20
CA ARG A 129 -29.05 15.19 -29.49
C ARG A 129 -29.27 16.68 -29.61
#